data_AF-A0A3Q7IPW9-F1
#
_entry.id   AF-A0A3Q7IPW9-F1
#
_cell.length_a   1.000
_cell.length_b   1.000
_cell.length_c   1.000
_cell.angle_alpha   90.00
_cell.angle_beta   90.00
_cell.angle_gamma   90.00
#
_symmetry.space_group_name_H-M   'P 1'
#
loop_
_entity.id
_entity.type
_entity.pdbx_description
1 polymer ?
#
loop_
_entity_poly.entity_id
_entity_poly.type
_entity_poly.pdbx_seq_one_letter_code
_entity_poly.pdbx_strand_id
1 'polypeptide(L)'
;MVIHIFFQDLLLSILNTVLVPSPYSYCEDARNDVLSGAIYGSAELHHVGATFSKTIAPVTYMWQPQQCRKTDTKVDHAGICGEQQKIDGCASSRRLWVWIHAAAFSEGYNALLNACERQVDAAGSRVSCISLEDRLGKLELIGSRASELLQKLLHPATW
;
A
#
# COMPACT_ATOMS: atom_id res chain seq x y z
N MET A 1 -3.32 -12.34 -4.55
CA MET A 1 -3.10 -10.90 -4.25
C MET A 1 -4.02 -10.51 -3.10
N VAL A 2 -3.55 -9.68 -2.17
CA VAL A 2 -4.33 -9.25 -0.99
C VAL A 2 -4.46 -7.72 -0.99
N ILE A 3 -5.68 -7.20 -0.81
CA ILE A 3 -5.93 -5.78 -0.57
C ILE A 3 -6.17 -5.56 0.92
N HIS A 4 -5.38 -4.67 1.51
CA HIS A 4 -5.71 -4.06 2.80
C HIS A 4 -6.35 -2.70 2.58
N ILE A 5 -7.35 -2.36 3.38
CA ILE A 5 -8.01 -1.04 3.42
C ILE A 5 -7.84 -0.49 4.85
N PHE A 6 -7.67 0.83 5.00
CA PHE A 6 -7.76 1.69 6.23
C PHE A 6 -6.42 2.25 6.79
N PHE A 7 -6.53 3.00 7.91
CA PHE A 7 -5.61 4.04 8.42
C PHE A 7 -4.10 3.71 8.33
N GLN A 8 -3.34 4.68 7.82
CA GLN A 8 -1.90 4.54 7.50
C GLN A 8 -1.06 4.05 8.70
N ASP A 9 -1.29 4.59 9.90
CA ASP A 9 -0.45 4.28 11.07
C ASP A 9 -0.70 2.86 11.63
N LEU A 10 -1.96 2.44 11.71
CA LEU A 10 -2.32 1.09 12.15
C LEU A 10 -1.82 0.04 11.17
N LEU A 11 -1.97 0.30 9.87
CA LEU A 11 -1.46 -0.59 8.83
C LEU A 11 0.06 -0.71 8.87
N LEU A 12 0.78 0.41 9.02
CA LEU A 12 2.24 0.40 9.15
C LEU A 12 2.70 -0.36 10.40
N SER A 13 2.00 -0.21 11.52
CA SER A 13 2.25 -0.97 12.76
C SER A 13 2.12 -2.47 12.51
N ILE A 14 1.07 -2.92 11.83
CA ILE A 14 0.88 -4.33 11.46
C ILE A 14 2.02 -4.81 10.57
N LEU A 15 2.35 -4.07 9.50
CA LEU A 15 3.42 -4.46 8.56
C LEU A 15 4.77 -4.60 9.27
N ASN A 16 5.09 -3.75 10.24
CA ASN A 16 6.32 -3.83 11.01
C ASN A 16 6.46 -5.14 11.82
N THR A 17 5.34 -5.84 12.07
CA THR A 17 5.35 -7.13 12.79
C THR A 17 5.50 -8.34 11.88
N VAL A 18 5.24 -8.19 10.57
CA VAL A 18 5.17 -9.31 9.62
C VAL A 18 6.10 -9.18 8.43
N LEU A 19 6.62 -7.98 8.13
CA LEU A 19 7.52 -7.74 6.99
C LEU A 19 8.95 -7.46 7.44
N VAL A 20 9.91 -8.10 6.76
CA VAL A 20 11.35 -7.88 6.94
C VAL A 20 12.02 -7.70 5.57
N PRO A 21 12.67 -6.56 5.27
CA PRO A 21 12.76 -5.38 6.11
C PRO A 21 11.41 -4.68 6.26
N SER A 22 11.25 -3.99 7.39
CA SER A 22 10.05 -3.19 7.67
C SER A 22 9.98 -1.98 6.72
N PRO A 23 8.78 -1.50 6.34
CA PRO A 23 8.63 -0.26 5.58
C PRO A 23 9.31 0.96 6.22
N TYR A 24 9.60 0.93 7.52
CA TYR A 24 10.32 1.99 8.23
C TYR A 24 11.83 2.00 8.04
N SER A 25 12.44 0.90 7.59
CA SER A 25 13.90 0.80 7.50
C SER A 25 14.51 1.51 6.28
N TYR A 26 13.66 1.96 5.36
CA TYR A 26 14.10 2.71 4.19
C TYR A 26 14.52 4.14 4.58
N CYS A 27 15.49 4.70 3.85
CA CYS A 27 15.82 6.13 3.92
C CYS A 27 14.57 6.98 3.66
N GLU A 28 14.49 8.18 4.25
CA GLU A 28 13.33 9.09 4.17
C GLU A 28 12.78 9.23 2.74
N ASP A 29 13.65 9.48 1.75
CA ASP A 29 13.23 9.68 0.36
C ASP A 29 12.57 8.42 -0.23
N ALA A 30 13.24 7.27 -0.12
CA ALA A 30 12.71 5.99 -0.60
C ALA A 30 11.44 5.57 0.16
N ARG A 31 11.35 5.86 1.46
CA ARG A 31 10.17 5.62 2.27
C ARG A 31 9.00 6.47 1.78
N ASN A 32 9.22 7.75 1.48
CA ASN A 32 8.20 8.64 0.96
C ASN A 32 7.70 8.20 -0.43
N ASP A 33 8.60 7.72 -1.29
CA ASP A 33 8.24 7.17 -2.61
C ASP A 33 7.39 5.90 -2.47
N VAL A 34 7.76 4.98 -1.57
CA VAL A 34 6.96 3.78 -1.27
C VAL A 34 5.60 4.17 -0.69
N LEU A 35 5.56 5.02 0.34
CA LEU A 35 4.32 5.42 1.02
C LEU A 35 3.39 6.22 0.12
N SER A 36 3.90 7.02 -0.81
CA SER A 36 3.08 7.73 -1.80
C SER A 36 2.45 6.79 -2.83
N GLY A 37 2.98 5.58 -2.99
CA GLY A 37 2.61 4.65 -4.05
C GLY A 37 3.30 4.94 -5.38
N ALA A 38 4.36 5.77 -5.39
CA ALA A 38 5.16 6.04 -6.58
C ALA A 38 6.00 4.82 -7.00
N ILE A 39 6.44 4.02 -6.01
CA ILE A 39 7.20 2.80 -6.25
C ILE A 39 6.67 1.62 -5.42
N TYR A 40 7.05 0.41 -5.85
CA TYR A 40 6.82 -0.82 -5.10
C TYR A 40 7.86 -0.96 -3.98
N GLY A 41 7.45 -1.58 -2.88
CA GLY A 41 8.35 -2.11 -1.86
C GLY A 41 8.48 -3.63 -1.95
N SER A 42 9.57 -4.15 -1.43
CA SER A 42 9.84 -5.60 -1.34
C SER A 42 10.21 -5.97 0.09
N ALA A 43 9.72 -7.12 0.55
CA ALA A 43 10.03 -7.65 1.86
C ALA A 43 9.84 -9.18 1.90
N GLU A 44 10.38 -9.81 2.92
CA GLU A 44 10.01 -11.15 3.35
C GLU A 44 8.82 -11.07 4.29
N LEU A 45 7.81 -11.91 4.05
CA LEU A 45 6.66 -12.08 4.92
C LEU A 45 6.95 -13.18 5.95
N HIS A 46 6.64 -12.91 7.21
CA HIS A 46 6.85 -13.82 8.33
C HIS A 46 5.58 -14.00 9.16
N HIS A 47 5.57 -15.07 9.96
CA HIS A 47 4.54 -15.27 10.98
C HIS A 47 4.61 -14.23 12.10
N VAL A 48 3.45 -13.87 12.66
CA VAL A 48 3.35 -12.94 13.80
C VAL A 48 3.78 -13.63 15.10
N GLY A 49 4.91 -13.19 15.66
CA GLY A 49 5.37 -13.58 16.99
C GLY A 49 6.72 -14.30 17.01
N ALA A 50 7.49 -14.01 18.06
CA ALA A 50 8.85 -14.43 18.37
C ALA A 50 9.98 -13.74 17.56
N THR A 51 11.06 -13.44 18.28
CA THR A 51 12.40 -13.15 17.74
C THR A 51 12.77 -14.30 16.79
N PHE A 52 13.03 -14.02 15.50
CA PHE A 52 13.34 -15.02 14.46
C PHE A 52 12.15 -15.81 13.89
N SER A 53 11.01 -15.14 13.68
CA SER A 53 9.83 -15.76 13.02
C SER A 53 10.19 -16.44 11.70
N LYS A 54 9.62 -17.63 11.48
CA LYS A 54 9.80 -18.43 10.28
C LYS A 54 9.34 -17.65 9.04
N THR A 55 10.26 -17.45 8.08
CA THR A 55 9.95 -16.83 6.78
C THR A 55 8.91 -17.67 6.04
N ILE A 56 7.88 -17.00 5.53
CA ILE A 56 6.81 -17.60 4.72
C ILE A 56 7.19 -17.48 3.25
N ALA A 57 7.36 -16.25 2.76
CA ALA A 57 7.70 -16.00 1.35
C ALA A 57 8.18 -14.56 1.12
N PRO A 58 8.97 -14.32 0.07
CA PRO A 58 9.17 -12.97 -0.45
C PRO A 58 7.84 -12.43 -1.00
N VAL A 59 7.60 -11.15 -0.75
CA VAL A 59 6.43 -10.40 -1.19
C VAL A 59 6.84 -9.07 -1.79
N THR A 60 6.07 -8.62 -2.77
CA THR A 60 6.10 -7.24 -3.25
C THR A 60 4.84 -6.56 -2.76
N TYR A 61 4.91 -5.28 -2.43
CA TYR A 61 3.75 -4.50 -2.02
C TYR A 61 3.75 -3.10 -2.63
N MET A 62 2.59 -2.48 -2.73
CA MET A 62 2.44 -1.11 -3.21
C MET A 62 1.27 -0.42 -2.53
N TRP A 63 1.50 0.81 -2.09
CA TRP A 63 0.43 1.67 -1.60
C TRP A 63 -0.40 2.15 -2.78
N GLN A 64 -1.72 2.09 -2.66
CA GLN A 64 -2.59 2.69 -3.67
C GLN A 64 -2.32 4.20 -3.69
N PRO A 65 -1.96 4.79 -4.85
CA PRO A 65 -1.72 6.22 -4.95
C PRO A 65 -2.97 6.99 -4.51
N GLN A 66 -2.80 7.95 -3.62
CA GLN A 66 -3.89 8.83 -3.22
C GLN A 66 -4.20 9.79 -4.37
N GLN A 67 -5.37 9.63 -4.98
CA GLN A 67 -5.87 10.63 -5.91
C GLN A 67 -6.40 11.82 -5.09
N CYS A 68 -5.48 12.67 -4.62
CA CYS A 68 -5.87 13.99 -4.16
C CYS A 68 -6.44 14.73 -5.38
N ARG A 69 -7.78 14.76 -5.49
CA ARG A 69 -8.44 15.72 -6.36
C ARG A 69 -8.04 17.09 -5.83
N LYS A 70 -7.08 17.73 -6.51
CA LYS A 70 -6.87 19.16 -6.36
C LYS A 70 -8.18 19.81 -6.78
N THR A 71 -8.96 20.28 -5.82
CA THR A 71 -10.01 21.24 -6.11
C THR A 71 -9.29 22.49 -6.60
N ASP A 72 -9.29 22.70 -7.92
CA ASP A 72 -8.86 23.95 -8.54
C ASP A 72 -9.86 25.05 -8.17
N THR A 73 -9.85 25.48 -6.92
CA THR A 73 -10.36 26.80 -6.57
C THR A 73 -9.26 27.78 -6.93
N LYS A 74 -9.35 28.31 -8.16
CA LYS A 74 -8.74 29.59 -8.51
C LYS A 74 -9.28 30.61 -7.52
N VAL A 75 -8.49 30.99 -6.52
CA VAL A 75 -8.76 32.14 -5.66
C VAL A 75 -7.76 33.20 -6.05
N ASP A 76 -8.30 34.27 -6.62
CA ASP A 76 -7.57 35.49 -6.95
C ASP A 76 -6.81 36.05 -5.74
N HIS A 77 -5.65 36.62 -6.04
CA HIS A 77 -4.76 37.28 -5.12
C HIS A 77 -5.44 38.45 -4.38
N ALA A 78 -5.50 38.39 -3.06
CA ALA A 78 -5.23 39.53 -2.17
C ALA A 78 -4.97 39.00 -0.75
N GLY A 79 -3.87 39.45 -0.15
CA GLY A 79 -3.28 38.86 1.05
C GLY A 79 -4.12 39.00 2.32
N ILE A 80 -3.79 38.17 3.30
CA ILE A 80 -3.39 38.55 4.66
C ILE A 80 -2.86 37.28 5.35
N CYS A 81 -1.70 37.44 5.98
CA CYS A 81 -1.01 36.46 6.81
C CYS A 81 -1.88 36.06 8.02
N GLY A 82 -2.07 34.75 8.24
CA GLY A 82 -2.70 34.26 9.46
C GLY A 82 -3.16 32.80 9.35
N GLU A 83 -2.49 31.95 10.13
CA GLU A 83 -2.97 30.65 10.64
C GLU A 83 -3.23 29.52 9.63
N GLN A 84 -2.25 28.61 9.60
CA GLN A 84 -2.39 27.14 9.59
C GLN A 84 -3.82 26.58 9.50
N GLN A 85 -4.47 26.68 8.35
CA GLN A 85 -5.61 25.82 8.06
C GLN A 85 -5.08 24.46 7.67
N LYS A 86 -4.82 23.64 8.70
CA LYS A 86 -4.87 22.19 8.61
C LYS A 86 -6.19 21.84 7.92
N ILE A 87 -6.11 21.38 6.67
CA ILE A 87 -7.18 20.60 6.06
C ILE A 87 -7.11 19.22 6.72
N ASP A 88 -7.58 19.14 7.97
CA ASP A 88 -8.02 17.91 8.61
C ASP A 88 -9.34 17.51 7.92
N GLY A 89 -9.22 16.84 6.78
CA GLY A 89 -10.39 16.49 5.96
C GLY A 89 -10.32 15.15 5.24
N CYS A 90 -9.20 14.44 5.30
CA CYS A 90 -9.08 13.09 4.76
C CYS A 90 -8.84 12.12 5.92
N ALA A 91 -9.92 11.66 6.56
CA ALA A 91 -9.83 10.45 7.38
C ALA A 91 -9.24 9.34 6.49
N SER A 92 -7.96 9.05 6.71
CA SER A 92 -7.00 8.59 5.71
C SER A 92 -7.10 7.09 5.45
N SER A 93 -8.22 6.67 4.88
CA SER A 93 -8.32 5.30 4.34
C SER A 93 -7.33 5.14 3.19
N ARG A 94 -6.21 4.47 3.47
CA ARG A 94 -5.26 4.04 2.44
C ARG A 94 -5.53 2.59 2.08
N ARG A 95 -5.08 2.18 0.90
CA ARG A 95 -5.05 0.77 0.52
C ARG A 95 -3.64 0.34 0.24
N LEU A 96 -3.35 -0.91 0.57
CA LEU A 96 -2.09 -1.57 0.27
C LEU A 96 -2.37 -2.85 -0.49
N TRP A 97 -1.66 -3.05 -1.58
CA TRP A 97 -1.67 -4.29 -2.33
C TRP A 97 -0.44 -5.10 -1.98
N VAL A 98 -0.63 -6.38 -1.67
CA VAL A 98 0.44 -7.33 -1.40
C VAL A 98 0.34 -8.49 -2.39
N TRP A 99 1.43 -8.71 -3.12
CA TRP A 99 1.58 -9.84 -4.03
C TRP A 99 2.35 -10.94 -3.30
N ILE A 100 1.69 -12.09 -3.14
CA ILE A 100 2.23 -13.29 -2.52
C ILE A 100 2.21 -14.38 -3.59
N HIS A 101 3.29 -15.15 -3.69
CA HIS A 101 3.38 -16.28 -4.60
C HIS A 101 2.30 -17.33 -4.28
N ALA A 102 1.72 -17.96 -5.30
CA ALA A 102 0.60 -18.91 -5.14
C ALA A 102 0.90 -20.04 -4.14
N ALA A 103 2.11 -20.62 -4.19
CA ALA A 103 2.53 -21.69 -3.29
C ALA A 103 2.54 -21.30 -1.79
N ALA A 104 2.63 -20.01 -1.48
CA ALA A 104 2.63 -19.48 -0.12
C ALA A 104 1.38 -18.65 0.18
N PHE A 105 0.40 -18.63 -0.72
CA PHE A 105 -0.72 -17.71 -0.63
C PHE A 105 -1.57 -17.96 0.62
N SER A 106 -1.99 -19.21 0.85
CA SER A 106 -2.83 -19.54 2.01
C SER A 106 -2.12 -19.25 3.34
N GLU A 107 -0.85 -19.64 3.46
CA GLU A 107 -0.07 -19.39 4.68
C GLU A 107 0.17 -17.89 4.91
N GLY A 108 0.59 -17.17 3.87
CA GLY A 108 0.86 -15.74 3.93
C GLY A 108 -0.39 -14.89 4.18
N TYR A 109 -1.51 -15.22 3.53
CA TYR A 109 -2.78 -14.56 3.75
C TYR A 109 -3.27 -14.74 5.20
N ASN A 110 -3.18 -15.96 5.73
CA ASN A 110 -3.55 -16.23 7.11
C ASN A 110 -2.65 -15.49 8.10
N ALA A 111 -1.35 -15.39 7.83
CA ALA A 111 -0.43 -14.60 8.66
C ALA A 111 -0.83 -13.11 8.70
N LEU A 112 -1.14 -12.52 7.53
CA LEU A 112 -1.61 -11.13 7.44
C LEU A 112 -2.97 -10.93 8.12
N LEU A 113 -3.91 -11.85 7.93
CA LEU A 113 -5.23 -11.81 8.55
C LEU A 113 -5.11 -11.85 10.07
N ASN A 114 -4.34 -12.80 10.60
CA ASN A 114 -4.07 -12.92 12.04
C ASN A 114 -3.42 -11.65 12.62
N ALA A 115 -2.51 -11.01 11.87
CA ALA A 115 -1.88 -9.76 12.27
C ALA A 115 -2.90 -8.60 12.34
N CYS A 116 -3.81 -8.53 11.37
CA CYS A 116 -4.88 -7.54 11.31
C CYS A 116 -5.89 -7.71 12.45
N GLU A 117 -6.27 -8.94 12.81
CA GLU A 117 -7.24 -9.21 13.88
C GLU A 117 -6.70 -8.88 15.28
N ARG A 118 -5.38 -8.99 15.48
CA ARG A 118 -4.71 -8.69 16.75
C ARG A 118 -4.51 -7.20 16.99
N GLN A 119 -4.51 -6.37 15.95
CA GLN A 119 -4.35 -4.93 16.08
C GLN A 119 -5.69 -4.19 15.96
N VAL A 120 -5.96 -3.36 16.96
CA VAL A 120 -7.14 -2.50 17.04
C VAL A 120 -6.63 -1.10 17.36
N ASP A 121 -7.14 -0.08 16.68
CA ASP A 121 -6.81 1.31 17.05
C ASP A 121 -7.50 1.72 18.37
N ALA A 122 -7.15 2.91 18.88
CA ALA A 122 -7.74 3.44 20.11
C ALA A 122 -9.27 3.66 20.02
N ALA A 123 -9.82 3.74 18.82
CA ALA A 123 -11.25 3.91 18.55
C ALA A 123 -11.99 2.59 18.30
N GLY A 124 -11.29 1.45 18.33
CA GLY A 124 -11.88 0.13 18.05
C GLY A 124 -11.85 -0.29 16.58
N SER A 125 -11.29 0.50 15.66
CA SER A 125 -11.20 0.17 14.24
C SER A 125 -10.15 -0.92 13.98
N ARG A 126 -10.41 -1.75 12.97
CA ARG A 126 -9.51 -2.82 12.52
C ARG A 126 -9.13 -2.64 11.06
N VAL A 127 -7.96 -3.14 10.69
CA VAL A 127 -7.57 -3.26 9.29
C VAL A 127 -8.33 -4.43 8.66
N SER A 128 -8.92 -4.19 7.50
CA SER A 128 -9.55 -5.25 6.72
C SER A 128 -8.52 -5.88 5.79
N CYS A 129 -8.48 -7.21 5.74
CA CYS A 129 -7.63 -8.01 4.86
C CYS A 129 -8.55 -8.75 3.88
N ILE A 130 -8.38 -8.51 2.57
CA ILE A 130 -9.27 -9.04 1.53
C ILE A 130 -8.43 -9.79 0.49
N SER A 131 -8.73 -11.07 0.28
CA SER A 131 -8.19 -11.82 -0.86
C SER A 131 -8.84 -11.36 -2.18
N LEU A 132 -7.99 -11.15 -3.19
CA LEU A 132 -8.37 -10.98 -4.59
C LEU A 132 -7.76 -12.07 -5.48
N GLU A 133 -7.57 -13.27 -4.93
CA GLU A 133 -7.35 -14.47 -5.74
C GLU A 133 -8.45 -14.58 -6.82
N ASP A 134 -8.06 -14.99 -8.02
CA ASP A 134 -8.92 -15.12 -9.22
C ASP A 134 -9.60 -13.85 -9.76
N ARG A 135 -9.44 -12.70 -9.08
CA ARG A 135 -10.06 -11.42 -9.46
C ARG A 135 -9.09 -10.41 -10.04
N LEU A 136 -7.79 -10.56 -9.78
CA LEU A 136 -6.75 -9.73 -10.38
C LEU A 136 -5.55 -10.57 -10.83
N GLY A 137 -5.08 -10.29 -12.04
CA GLY A 137 -3.82 -10.80 -12.57
C GLY A 137 -2.74 -9.72 -12.62
N LYS A 138 -1.48 -10.14 -12.55
CA LYS A 138 -0.31 -9.31 -12.85
C LYS A 138 0.31 -9.81 -14.16
N LEU A 139 0.53 -8.91 -15.12
CA LEU A 139 1.24 -9.20 -16.36
C LEU A 139 2.57 -8.45 -16.33
N GLU A 140 3.68 -9.18 -16.45
CA GLU A 140 5.01 -8.59 -16.60
C GLU A 140 5.44 -8.65 -18.06
N LEU A 141 5.77 -7.50 -18.64
CA LEU A 141 6.24 -7.39 -20.02
C LEU A 141 7.71 -6.99 -20.02
N ILE A 142 8.54 -7.79 -20.67
CA ILE A 142 9.99 -7.62 -20.68
C ILE A 142 10.45 -7.45 -22.12
N GLY A 143 11.24 -6.40 -22.38
CA GLY A 143 11.84 -6.14 -23.69
C GLY A 143 12.04 -4.65 -23.93
N SER A 144 13.02 -4.31 -24.77
CA SER A 144 13.36 -2.91 -25.09
C SER A 144 12.22 -2.13 -25.75
N ARG A 145 11.27 -2.84 -26.36
CA ARG A 145 10.11 -2.26 -27.06
C ARG A 145 8.77 -2.50 -26.34
N ALA A 146 8.82 -2.97 -25.08
CA ALA A 146 7.64 -3.26 -24.29
C ALA A 146 6.72 -2.04 -24.14
N SER A 147 7.32 -0.87 -23.84
CA SER A 147 6.60 0.40 -23.69
C SER A 147 5.95 0.87 -25.01
N GLU A 148 6.68 0.80 -26.13
CA GLU A 148 6.15 1.15 -27.46
C GLU A 148 4.93 0.29 -27.82
N LEU A 149 4.99 -1.01 -27.52
CA LEU A 149 3.89 -1.92 -27.78
C LEU A 149 2.67 -1.60 -26.91
N LEU A 150 2.87 -1.35 -25.61
CA LEU A 150 1.80 -0.99 -24.68
C LEU A 150 1.09 0.30 -25.10
N GLN A 151 1.83 1.32 -25.53
CA GLN A 151 1.25 2.59 -26.00
C GLN A 151 0.40 2.42 -27.27
N LYS A 152 0.68 1.41 -28.09
CA LYS A 152 -0.11 1.11 -29.30
C LYS A 152 -1.37 0.29 -29.00
N LEU A 153 -1.38 -0.48 -27.91
CA LEU A 153 -2.48 -1.37 -27.56
C LEU A 153 -3.45 -0.71 -26.57
N LEU A 154 -2.92 0.02 -25.59
CA LEU A 154 -3.70 0.62 -24.52
C LEU A 154 -4.10 2.06 -24.90
N HIS A 155 -5.40 2.26 -25.10
CA HIS A 155 -5.97 3.57 -25.36
C HIS A 155 -6.76 4.02 -24.12
N PRO A 156 -6.59 5.26 -23.66
CA PRO A 156 -7.41 5.79 -22.57
C PRO A 156 -8.89 5.70 -22.94
N ALA A 157 -9.71 5.19 -22.03
CA ALA A 157 -11.15 5.23 -22.21
C ALA A 157 -11.61 6.69 -22.11
N THR A 158 -12.14 7.23 -23.20
CA THR A 158 -12.83 8.52 -23.22
C THR A 158 -14.24 8.28 -22.68
N TRP A 159 -14.51 8.79 -21.48
CA TRP A 159 -15.86 8.85 -20.90
C TRP A 159 -16.35 10.29 -20.96
#